data_AF-A0A1F6UEP6-F1
#
_entry.id   AF-A0A1F6UEP6-F1
#
_cell.length_a   1.000
_cell.length_b   1.000
_cell.length_c   1.000
_cell.angle_alpha   90.00
_cell.angle_beta   90.00
_cell.angle_gamma   90.00
#
_symmetry.space_group_name_H-M   'P 1'
#
loop_
_entity.id
_entity.type
_entity.pdbx_description
1 polymer ?
#
loop_
_entity_poly.entity_id
_entity_poly.type
_entity_poly.pdbx_seq_one_letter_code
_entity_poly.pdbx_strand_id
1 'polypeptide(L)'
;MNDAMTPKNELEQRIQAVLNDEISNEDFMRALQTSQVFMPVADDTQIKNFQRSNKIEPLLVEVEDGSKVLILFSSPDRGKAFLADYPGYKGGLLVEFAWVLLNVEGEYGIAINPGWDLGVDLEPQMVQRLN
;
A
#
# COMPACT_ATOMS: atom_id res chain seq x y z
N MET A 1 -20.76 2.92 15.83
CA MET A 1 -21.01 2.48 14.45
C MET A 1 -19.64 2.20 13.86
N ASN A 2 -19.40 0.97 13.38
CA ASN A 2 -18.06 0.52 12.97
C ASN A 2 -17.73 1.04 11.57
N ASP A 3 -17.13 2.24 11.48
CA ASP A 3 -16.67 2.85 10.22
C ASP A 3 -15.50 2.07 9.56
N ALA A 4 -14.99 1.03 10.23
CA ALA A 4 -13.93 0.15 9.73
C ALA A 4 -14.39 -0.69 8.51
N MET A 5 -15.66 -1.11 8.47
CA MET A 5 -16.21 -1.94 7.38
C MET A 5 -17.00 -1.16 6.32
N THR A 6 -17.11 0.16 6.44
CA THR A 6 -17.80 0.97 5.42
C THR A 6 -16.79 1.40 4.35
N PRO A 7 -16.95 0.98 3.09
CA PRO A 7 -16.03 1.34 2.03
C PRO A 7 -16.17 2.81 1.66
N LYS A 8 -15.03 3.49 1.51
CA LYS A 8 -14.95 4.93 1.21
C LYS A 8 -14.54 5.25 -0.22
N ASN A 9 -14.04 4.26 -0.96
CA ASN A 9 -13.59 4.39 -2.34
C ASN A 9 -13.79 3.07 -3.10
N GLU A 10 -13.58 3.12 -4.42
CA GLU A 10 -13.75 1.94 -5.30
C GLU A 10 -12.83 0.79 -4.90
N LEU A 11 -11.60 1.05 -4.44
CA LEU A 11 -10.69 0.01 -3.99
C LEU A 11 -11.27 -0.73 -2.77
N GLU A 12 -11.75 -0.01 -1.77
CA GLU A 12 -12.39 -0.61 -0.59
C GLU A 12 -13.68 -1.37 -0.92
N GLN A 13 -14.46 -0.89 -1.90
CA GLN A 13 -15.63 -1.63 -2.39
C GLN A 13 -15.22 -2.96 -3.02
N ARG A 14 -14.13 -2.97 -3.80
CA ARG A 14 -13.59 -4.20 -4.41
C ARG A 14 -13.01 -5.16 -3.37
N ILE A 15 -12.32 -4.64 -2.35
CA ILE A 15 -11.84 -5.44 -1.22
C ILE A 15 -13.02 -6.10 -0.52
N GLN A 16 -14.07 -5.33 -0.20
CA GLN A 16 -15.27 -5.86 0.43
C GLN A 16 -15.97 -6.91 -0.44
N ALA A 17 -16.07 -6.68 -1.75
CA ALA A 17 -16.69 -7.63 -2.68
C ALA A 17 -15.93 -8.98 -2.71
N VAL A 18 -14.60 -8.98 -2.63
CA VAL A 18 -13.84 -10.24 -2.49
C VAL A 18 -14.10 -10.92 -1.15
N LEU A 19 -14.06 -10.16 -0.05
CA LEU A 19 -14.29 -10.70 1.29
C LEU A 19 -15.70 -11.31 1.45
N ASN A 20 -16.66 -10.82 0.66
CA ASN A 20 -18.03 -11.33 0.59
C ASN A 20 -18.23 -12.44 -0.47
N ASP A 21 -17.17 -12.91 -1.13
CA ASP A 21 -17.22 -13.86 -2.26
C ASP A 21 -18.09 -13.37 -3.45
N GLU A 22 -18.30 -12.06 -3.60
CA GLU A 22 -19.08 -11.45 -4.70
C GLU A 22 -18.29 -11.39 -6.01
N ILE A 23 -16.96 -11.26 -5.92
CA ILE A 23 -16.04 -11.32 -7.06
C ILE A 23 -14.92 -12.31 -6.79
N SER A 24 -14.36 -12.89 -7.87
CA SER A 24 -13.24 -13.81 -7.74
C SER A 24 -11.94 -13.07 -7.36
N ASN A 25 -11.01 -13.77 -6.70
CA ASN A 25 -9.68 -13.25 -6.43
C ASN A 25 -8.98 -12.76 -7.71
N GLU A 26 -9.12 -13.47 -8.83
CA GLU A 26 -8.50 -13.03 -10.09
C GLU A 26 -9.08 -11.72 -10.62
N ASP A 27 -10.40 -11.54 -10.55
CA ASP A 27 -11.07 -10.31 -10.98
C ASP A 27 -10.68 -9.14 -10.08
N PHE A 28 -10.52 -9.39 -8.78
CA PHE A 28 -9.95 -8.42 -7.87
C PHE A 28 -8.53 -8.04 -8.22
N MET A 29 -7.64 -9.01 -8.48
CA MET A 29 -6.25 -8.70 -8.84
C MET A 29 -6.18 -7.87 -10.13
N ARG A 30 -7.03 -8.18 -11.13
CA ARG A 30 -7.13 -7.37 -12.37
C ARG A 30 -7.59 -5.94 -12.07
N ALA A 31 -8.58 -5.77 -11.20
CA ALA A 31 -9.08 -4.46 -10.83
C ALA A 31 -8.10 -3.67 -9.94
N LEU A 32 -7.32 -4.36 -9.11
CA LEU A 32 -6.34 -3.76 -8.23
C LEU A 32 -5.25 -3.07 -9.05
N GLN A 33 -4.80 -3.67 -10.16
CA GLN A 33 -3.77 -3.09 -11.04
C GLN A 33 -4.12 -1.67 -11.52
N THR A 34 -5.39 -1.40 -11.80
CA THR A 34 -5.87 -0.08 -12.25
C THR A 34 -6.40 0.80 -11.12
N SER A 35 -6.35 0.32 -9.87
CA SER A 35 -6.82 1.07 -8.71
C SER A 35 -5.82 2.12 -8.27
N GLN A 36 -6.31 3.27 -7.82
CA GLN A 36 -5.48 4.28 -7.18
C GLN A 36 -5.20 3.90 -5.72
N VAL A 37 -3.92 4.00 -5.35
CA VAL A 37 -3.41 3.77 -4.01
C VAL A 37 -2.63 4.98 -3.53
N PHE A 38 -2.68 5.23 -2.24
CA PHE A 38 -1.83 6.18 -1.54
C PHE A 38 -0.57 5.46 -1.06
N MET A 39 0.57 5.83 -1.63
CA MET A 39 1.89 5.34 -1.25
C MET A 39 2.59 6.38 -0.37
N PRO A 40 2.80 6.11 0.93
CA PRO A 40 3.60 6.97 1.79
C PRO A 40 5.04 7.04 1.29
N VAL A 41 5.63 8.23 1.32
CA VAL A 41 7.01 8.46 0.90
C VAL A 41 7.76 9.20 2.00
N ALA A 42 9.05 8.90 2.15
CA ALA A 42 9.88 9.56 3.15
C ALA A 42 9.95 11.07 2.86
N ASP A 43 9.81 11.87 3.92
CA ASP A 43 9.98 13.31 3.91
C ASP A 43 11.49 13.59 3.83
N ASP A 44 11.94 14.14 2.70
CA ASP A 44 13.34 14.44 2.36
C ASP A 44 13.99 15.51 3.28
N THR A 45 13.28 15.96 4.32
CA THR A 45 13.75 16.98 5.27
C THR A 45 14.80 16.51 6.28
N GLN A 46 15.15 15.21 6.33
CA GLN A 46 16.14 14.68 7.29
C GLN A 46 17.55 14.40 6.72
N ILE A 47 17.81 14.56 5.42
CA ILE A 47 19.13 14.24 4.86
C ILE A 47 20.07 15.45 4.96
N LYS A 48 20.72 15.60 6.12
CA LYS A 48 21.80 16.60 6.34
C LYS A 48 23.14 16.22 5.72
N ASN A 49 23.28 15.05 5.09
CA ASN A 49 24.49 14.67 4.38
C ASN A 49 24.17 13.64 3.29
N PHE A 50 24.73 13.87 2.11
CA PHE A 50 24.90 12.94 0.99
C PHE A 50 23.73 12.75 0.00
N GLN A 51 23.93 13.39 -1.15
CA GLN A 51 23.42 13.08 -2.50
C GLN A 51 21.91 13.20 -2.68
N ARG A 52 21.54 14.25 -3.44
CA ARG A 52 20.23 14.44 -4.07
C ARG A 52 19.89 13.23 -4.93
N SER A 53 19.34 12.21 -4.30
CA SER A 53 18.74 11.08 -4.98
C SER A 53 17.29 11.49 -5.19
N ASN A 54 16.94 11.83 -6.43
CA ASN A 54 15.56 12.14 -6.83
C ASN A 54 14.68 10.86 -6.81
N LYS A 55 14.98 9.92 -5.92
CA LYS A 55 14.37 8.60 -5.79
C LYS A 55 13.32 8.68 -4.71
N ILE A 56 12.10 8.29 -5.06
CA ILE A 56 11.00 8.16 -4.12
C ILE A 56 11.34 7.00 -3.19
N GLU A 57 11.40 7.26 -1.88
CA GLU A 57 11.64 6.24 -0.86
C GLU A 57 10.30 5.85 -0.21
N PRO A 58 9.66 4.75 -0.65
CA PRO A 58 8.40 4.33 -0.07
C PRO A 58 8.58 3.72 1.33
N LEU A 59 7.47 3.57 2.06
CA LEU A 59 7.48 2.92 3.37
C LEU A 59 7.55 1.39 3.23
N LEU A 60 8.72 0.83 3.54
CA LEU A 60 8.96 -0.61 3.64
C LEU A 60 9.13 -1.00 5.11
N VAL A 61 8.37 -1.96 5.58
CA VAL A 61 8.46 -2.52 6.94
C VAL A 61 9.04 -3.92 6.86
N GLU A 62 10.07 -4.18 7.65
CA GLU A 62 10.63 -5.53 7.81
C GLU A 62 9.80 -6.27 8.87
N VAL A 63 9.30 -7.45 8.51
CA VAL A 63 8.54 -8.33 9.41
C VAL A 63 9.47 -9.36 10.07
N GLU A 64 8.98 -10.09 11.08
CA GLU A 64 9.80 -10.97 11.92
C GLU A 64 10.58 -12.05 11.16
N ASP A 65 10.09 -12.47 9.99
CA ASP A 65 10.75 -13.46 9.13
C ASP A 65 11.87 -12.87 8.22
N GLY A 66 12.13 -11.57 8.32
CA GLY A 66 13.11 -10.84 7.50
C GLY A 66 12.60 -10.40 6.13
N SER A 67 11.35 -10.73 5.78
CA SER A 67 10.71 -10.24 4.56
C SER A 67 10.36 -8.77 4.69
N LYS A 68 10.35 -8.06 3.56
CA LYS A 68 9.92 -6.67 3.49
C LYS A 68 8.48 -6.59 3.01
N VAL A 69 7.71 -5.69 3.59
CA VAL A 69 6.34 -5.39 3.20
C VAL A 69 6.22 -3.91 2.84
N LEU A 70 5.81 -3.64 1.62
CA LEU A 70 5.48 -2.31 1.14
C LEU A 70 4.11 -1.90 1.66
N ILE A 71 4.07 -0.78 2.39
CA ILE A 71 2.84 -0.28 2.99
C ILE A 71 2.15 0.70 2.05
N LEU A 72 0.90 0.38 1.69
CA LEU A 72 0.03 1.20 0.86
C LEU A 72 -1.31 1.42 1.56
N PHE A 73 -2.06 2.44 1.13
CA PHE A 73 -3.39 2.73 1.64
C PHE A 73 -4.36 3.00 0.52
N SER A 74 -5.64 2.75 0.75
CA SER A 74 -6.71 3.13 -0.19
C SER A 74 -6.93 4.64 -0.24
N SER A 75 -6.51 5.37 0.80
CA SER A 75 -6.60 6.83 0.89
C SER A 75 -5.64 7.37 1.94
N PRO A 76 -5.26 8.66 1.87
CA PRO A 76 -4.43 9.30 2.90
C PRO A 76 -5.04 9.19 4.31
N ASP A 77 -6.37 9.27 4.40
CA ASP A 77 -7.07 9.18 5.68
C ASP A 77 -6.93 7.83 6.38
N ARG A 78 -6.91 6.72 5.62
CA ARG A 78 -6.67 5.38 6.16
C ARG A 78 -5.24 5.21 6.67
N GLY A 79 -4.28 5.93 6.07
CA GLY A 79 -2.87 5.91 6.48
C GLY A 79 -2.55 6.73 7.72
N LYS A 80 -3.36 7.73 8.08
CA LYS A 80 -3.05 8.67 9.19
C LYS A 80 -2.69 7.99 10.50
N ALA A 81 -3.46 6.99 10.91
CA ALA A 81 -3.23 6.29 12.17
C ALA A 81 -1.93 5.48 12.14
N PHE A 82 -1.70 4.73 11.06
CA PHE A 82 -0.49 3.92 10.88
C PHE A 82 0.77 4.78 10.79
N LEU A 83 0.73 5.87 10.00
CA LEU A 83 1.88 6.74 9.78
C LEU A 83 2.26 7.58 11.01
N ALA A 84 1.41 7.64 12.05
CA ALA A 84 1.77 8.29 13.31
C ALA A 84 2.99 7.64 13.98
N ASP A 85 3.20 6.35 13.75
CA ASP A 85 4.35 5.58 14.27
C ASP A 85 5.60 5.74 13.39
N TYR A 86 5.49 6.40 12.23
CA TYR A 86 6.55 6.58 11.24
C TYR A 86 6.79 8.08 10.97
N PRO A 87 7.46 8.82 11.88
CA PRO A 87 7.57 10.28 11.81
C PRO A 87 8.33 10.82 10.58
N GLY A 88 9.07 9.95 9.87
CA GLY A 88 9.70 10.25 8.59
C GLY A 88 8.74 10.23 7.39
N TYR A 89 7.49 9.81 7.56
CA TYR A 89 6.51 9.62 6.48
C TYR A 89 5.28 10.49 6.72
N LYS A 90 5.41 11.80 6.44
CA LYS A 90 4.34 12.79 6.68
C LYS A 90 3.38 12.97 5.51
N GLY A 91 3.70 12.38 4.37
CA GLY A 91 2.95 12.52 3.13
C GLY A 91 3.13 11.30 2.23
N GLY A 92 2.65 11.41 1.01
CA GLY A 92 2.65 10.32 0.05
C GLY A 92 2.14 10.76 -1.31
N LEU A 93 2.16 9.82 -2.24
CA LEU A 93 1.69 10.00 -3.61
C LEU A 93 0.40 9.19 -3.81
N LEU A 94 -0.57 9.79 -4.49
CA LEU A 94 -1.70 9.04 -5.07
C LEU A 94 -1.28 8.60 -6.47
N VAL A 95 -1.13 7.29 -6.64
CA VAL A 95 -0.63 6.66 -7.88
C VAL A 95 -1.45 5.42 -8.19
N GLU A 96 -1.40 4.96 -9.44
CA GLU A 96 -1.99 3.67 -9.80
C GLU A 96 -1.15 2.52 -9.24
N PHE A 97 -1.80 1.45 -8.82
CA PHE A 97 -1.10 0.27 -8.29
C PHE A 97 -0.10 -0.31 -9.30
N ALA A 98 -0.46 -0.39 -10.58
CA ALA A 98 0.47 -0.82 -11.63
C ALA A 98 1.72 0.08 -11.71
N TRP A 99 1.58 1.39 -11.47
CA TRP A 99 2.74 2.29 -11.43
C TRP A 99 3.68 1.94 -10.27
N VAL A 100 3.12 1.57 -9.10
CA VAL A 100 3.91 1.13 -7.93
C VAL A 100 4.72 -0.11 -8.28
N LEU A 101 4.10 -1.13 -8.88
CA LEU A 101 4.77 -2.37 -9.28
C LEU A 101 5.94 -2.10 -10.26
N LEU A 102 5.77 -1.14 -11.17
CA LEU A 102 6.77 -0.80 -12.19
C LEU A 102 7.92 0.06 -11.66
N ASN A 103 7.68 0.90 -10.63
CA ASN A 103 8.66 1.91 -10.18
C ASN A 103 9.29 1.58 -8.82
N VAL A 104 8.69 0.69 -8.04
CA VAL A 104 9.24 0.24 -6.76
C VAL A 104 9.93 -1.10 -6.96
N GLU A 105 11.25 -1.07 -7.13
CA GLU A 105 12.05 -2.29 -7.30
C GLU A 105 12.31 -3.00 -5.96
N GLY A 106 12.24 -4.33 -5.94
CA GLY A 106 12.63 -5.14 -4.78
C GLY A 106 11.83 -6.43 -4.63
N GLU A 107 12.25 -7.27 -3.68
CA GLU A 107 11.48 -8.42 -3.21
C GLU A 107 10.73 -8.03 -1.95
N TYR A 108 9.43 -7.78 -2.08
CA TYR A 108 8.56 -7.38 -0.98
C TYR A 108 7.14 -7.91 -1.17
N GLY A 109 6.45 -8.13 -0.05
CA GLY A 109 4.98 -8.24 -0.03
C GLY A 109 4.35 -6.86 -0.04
N ILE A 110 3.04 -6.76 -0.25
CA ILE A 110 2.31 -5.49 -0.20
C ILE A 110 1.20 -5.60 0.83
N ALA A 111 1.11 -4.65 1.74
CA ALA A 111 -0.03 -4.50 2.64
C ALA A 111 -0.81 -3.23 2.29
N ILE A 112 -2.09 -3.38 1.96
CA ILE A 112 -3.02 -2.29 1.71
C ILE A 112 -3.89 -2.13 2.95
N ASN A 113 -3.92 -0.92 3.53
CA ASN A 113 -4.64 -0.62 4.77
C ASN A 113 -4.30 -1.59 5.92
N PRO A 114 -3.03 -1.77 6.29
CA PRO A 114 -2.65 -2.63 7.41
C PRO A 114 -3.39 -2.25 8.70
N GLY A 115 -3.91 -3.25 9.40
CA GLY A 115 -4.65 -3.09 10.66
C GLY A 115 -6.12 -2.66 10.51
N TRP A 116 -6.64 -2.54 9.29
CA TRP A 116 -8.07 -2.29 9.03
C TRP A 116 -8.81 -3.56 8.61
N ASP A 117 -10.11 -3.63 8.90
CA ASP A 117 -10.98 -4.74 8.44
C ASP A 117 -11.03 -4.84 6.90
N LEU A 118 -11.00 -3.68 6.22
CA LEU A 118 -10.88 -3.58 4.77
C LEU A 118 -9.40 -3.44 4.35
N GLY A 119 -8.59 -4.38 4.84
CA GLY A 119 -7.18 -4.54 4.53
C GLY A 119 -6.92 -5.74 3.60
N VAL A 120 -5.81 -5.68 2.86
CA VAL A 120 -5.36 -6.77 1.99
C VAL A 120 -3.87 -6.94 2.12
N ASP A 121 -3.44 -8.18 2.33
CA ASP A 121 -2.03 -8.57 2.30
C ASP A 121 -1.76 -9.40 1.06
N LEU A 122 -0.73 -9.00 0.30
CA LEU A 122 -0.22 -9.70 -0.88
C LEU A 122 1.16 -10.23 -0.57
N GLU A 123 1.33 -11.54 -0.65
CA GLU A 123 2.63 -12.17 -0.48
C GLU A 123 3.59 -11.79 -1.62
N PRO A 124 4.92 -11.77 -1.39
CA PRO A 124 5.89 -11.46 -2.42
C PRO A 124 5.71 -12.27 -3.71
N GLN A 125 5.34 -13.55 -3.58
CA GLN A 125 5.09 -14.44 -4.72
C GLN A 125 3.87 -14.01 -5.55
N MET A 126 2.85 -13.44 -4.91
CA MET A 126 1.68 -12.89 -5.61
C MET A 126 2.04 -11.60 -6.34
N VAL A 127 2.82 -10.72 -5.68
CA VAL A 127 3.30 -9.46 -6.27
C VAL A 127 4.14 -9.73 -7.53
N GLN A 128 5.04 -10.72 -7.48
CA GLN A 128 5.85 -11.12 -8.62
C GLN A 128 5.05 -11.62 -9.83
N ARG A 129 3.83 -12.15 -9.63
CA ARG A 129 2.95 -12.59 -10.72
C ARG A 129 2.20 -11.44 -11.40
N LEU A 130 2.19 -10.25 -10.78
CA LEU A 130 1.53 -9.06 -11.29
C LEU A 130 2.50 -8.16 -12.09
N ASN A 131 3.79 -8.47 -12.05
CA ASN A 131 4.87 -7.74 -12.72
C ASN A 131 5.25 -8.39 -14.05
#